data_AF-F2KNU5-F1
#
_entry.id   AF-F2KNU5-F1
#
_cell.length_a   1.000
_cell.length_b   1.000
_cell.length_c   1.000
_cell.angle_alpha   90.00
_cell.angle_beta   90.00
_cell.angle_gamma   90.00
#
_symmetry.space_group_name_H-M   'P 1'
#
loop_
_entity.id
_entity.type
_entity.pdbx_description
1 polymer ?
#
loop_
_entity_poly.entity_id
_entity_poly.type
_entity_poly.pdbx_seq_one_letter_code
_entity_poly.pdbx_strand_id
1 'polypeptide(L)'
;MVLDTTLRDGEQTPGVSLSVEQKLMIAEALDRLGVDIIEAGTAIASEGDFNAIKEISNAGLKAEICSFARIKKVDIDAAADANADSIFMVAPSSPIHISTKFPGKSEDDVIAMAVEAVEYAKERGLIVEFGGEDASRADLGFIKRLFAAAVDAGADRLTFADTVGVLTPEKSEAIMKELCSEFDVPIAIHCHDDFGLANINTVYAVKGGAKEFHATVNGLGERAGNAALEEVVMTLEVLYGIETNINKQNIYNTSKLVEKITGVALPLNKPIVGENAFTHESGIHTSAILRNSSAYEPITPEMVGRKRHLVLGKHAGRASVEAVMKEFGYKATEEQMKEILKRIKDMGDKGKRVTDADVRTIIETVLQVKREKRVVLEDLSIVSGMNIMPTASVKLKINGKEIIEAAIGLGPVDAAINAIKKAVKEFGDIELVSYRVDAITGGTDALVDVIVQLRRGDRIVTARGARTDIIMASVEAMLEGLNMLI
;
A
#
# COMPACT_ATOMS: atom_id res chain seq x y z
N MET A 1 12.39 14.74 -9.93
CA MET A 1 11.34 14.98 -8.93
C MET A 1 10.28 13.90 -9.06
N VAL A 2 9.63 13.56 -7.95
CA VAL A 2 8.53 12.60 -7.88
C VAL A 2 7.30 13.35 -7.37
N LEU A 3 6.28 13.44 -8.21
CA LEU A 3 4.94 13.89 -7.82
C LEU A 3 4.08 12.67 -7.55
N ASP A 4 3.61 12.53 -6.31
CA ASP A 4 2.63 11.52 -5.95
C ASP A 4 1.20 12.08 -6.08
N THR A 5 0.39 11.40 -6.88
CA THR A 5 -1.02 11.73 -7.10
C THR A 5 -1.97 10.68 -6.50
N THR A 6 -1.55 9.97 -5.44
CA THR A 6 -2.39 8.97 -4.77
C THR A 6 -3.65 9.60 -4.18
N LEU A 7 -3.56 10.85 -3.69
CA LEU A 7 -4.65 11.58 -3.04
C LEU A 7 -5.59 12.30 -4.00
N ARG A 8 -5.27 12.34 -5.30
CA ARG A 8 -6.13 12.89 -6.35
C ARG A 8 -6.50 11.84 -7.37
N ASP A 9 -5.57 11.45 -8.24
CA ASP A 9 -5.84 10.46 -9.29
C ASP A 9 -6.08 9.06 -8.70
N GLY A 10 -5.29 8.68 -7.69
CA GLY A 10 -5.47 7.42 -6.97
C GLY A 10 -6.83 7.29 -6.29
N GLU A 11 -7.42 8.38 -5.82
CA GLU A 11 -8.78 8.37 -5.26
C GLU A 11 -9.86 8.20 -6.34
N GLN A 12 -9.57 8.48 -7.61
CA GLN A 12 -10.50 8.21 -8.71
C GLN A 12 -10.63 6.70 -9.01
N THR A 13 -9.87 5.83 -8.33
CA THR A 13 -10.12 4.39 -8.34
C THR A 13 -11.56 4.10 -7.89
N PRO A 14 -12.35 3.34 -8.68
CA PRO A 14 -13.73 3.04 -8.34
C PRO A 14 -13.89 2.42 -6.93
N GLY A 15 -14.67 3.08 -6.08
CA GLY A 15 -14.97 2.63 -4.72
C GLY A 15 -14.04 3.18 -3.64
N VAL A 16 -13.01 3.95 -4.01
CA VAL A 16 -12.19 4.69 -3.05
C VAL A 16 -12.85 6.03 -2.73
N SER A 17 -12.93 6.35 -1.45
CA SER A 17 -13.34 7.67 -0.95
C SER A 17 -12.68 7.91 0.39
N LEU A 18 -11.90 8.98 0.49
CA LEU A 18 -11.04 9.24 1.64
C LEU A 18 -11.61 10.37 2.49
N SER A 19 -11.66 10.17 3.81
CA SER A 19 -11.90 11.26 4.76
C SER A 19 -10.70 12.20 4.82
N VAL A 20 -10.91 13.41 5.36
CA VAL A 20 -9.84 14.39 5.59
C VAL A 20 -8.68 13.78 6.40
N GLU A 21 -8.99 13.06 7.47
CA GLU A 21 -8.00 12.41 8.33
C GLU A 21 -7.25 11.30 7.60
N GLN A 22 -7.94 10.55 6.73
CA GLN A 22 -7.31 9.52 5.89
C GLN A 22 -6.36 10.13 4.87
N LYS A 23 -6.75 11.23 4.24
CA LYS A 23 -5.88 11.97 3.31
C LYS A 23 -4.64 12.50 4.02
N LEU A 24 -4.80 13.09 5.22
CA LEU A 24 -3.67 13.57 6.02
C LEU A 24 -2.71 12.42 6.41
N MET A 25 -3.24 11.28 6.86
CA MET A 25 -2.40 10.11 7.20
C MET A 25 -1.56 9.62 6.02
N ILE A 26 -2.15 9.59 4.82
CA ILE A 26 -1.43 9.22 3.59
C ILE A 26 -0.41 10.32 3.23
N ALA A 27 -0.78 11.61 3.28
CA ALA A 27 0.13 12.72 2.99
C ALA A 27 1.38 12.70 3.89
N GLU A 28 1.22 12.48 5.19
CA GLU A 28 2.35 12.34 6.10
C GLU A 28 3.22 11.11 5.79
N ALA A 29 2.61 10.02 5.29
CA ALA A 29 3.37 8.84 4.88
C ALA A 29 4.16 9.09 3.59
N LEU A 30 3.58 9.83 2.63
CA LEU A 30 4.24 10.28 1.41
C LEU A 30 5.39 11.24 1.71
N ASP A 31 5.20 12.19 2.65
CA ASP A 31 6.26 13.09 3.09
C ASP A 31 7.43 12.33 3.75
N ARG A 32 7.14 11.34 4.61
CA ARG A 32 8.16 10.44 5.17
C ARG A 32 8.81 9.57 4.10
N LEU A 33 8.07 9.18 3.07
CA LEU A 33 8.60 8.45 1.92
C LEU A 33 9.57 9.32 1.11
N GLY A 34 9.41 10.64 1.14
CA GLY A 34 10.31 11.61 0.50
C GLY A 34 9.93 11.96 -0.93
N VAL A 35 8.62 11.96 -1.25
CA VAL A 35 8.14 12.52 -2.52
C VAL A 35 8.38 14.04 -2.53
N ASP A 36 8.61 14.61 -3.71
CA ASP A 36 8.89 16.04 -3.84
C ASP A 36 7.60 16.86 -3.82
N ILE A 37 6.54 16.34 -4.43
CA ILE A 37 5.24 16.99 -4.58
C ILE A 37 4.12 15.99 -4.22
N ILE A 38 3.12 16.44 -3.47
CA ILE A 38 1.90 15.68 -3.17
C ILE A 38 0.72 16.39 -3.84
N GLU A 39 0.12 15.79 -4.86
CA GLU A 39 -1.15 16.25 -5.42
C GLU A 39 -2.30 15.79 -4.51
N ALA A 40 -2.71 16.67 -3.60
CA ALA A 40 -3.54 16.35 -2.44
C ALA A 40 -5.05 16.27 -2.74
N GLY A 41 -5.47 16.56 -3.98
CA GLY A 41 -6.86 16.47 -4.40
C GLY A 41 -7.24 17.54 -5.42
N THR A 42 -8.53 17.81 -5.55
CA THR A 42 -9.08 18.92 -6.33
C THR A 42 -9.88 19.83 -5.41
N ALA A 43 -9.34 20.99 -5.03
CA ALA A 43 -9.93 21.85 -3.98
C ALA A 43 -11.40 22.21 -4.23
N ILE A 44 -11.80 22.38 -5.49
CA ILE A 44 -13.19 22.75 -5.85
C ILE A 44 -14.14 21.55 -5.94
N ALA A 45 -13.65 20.30 -5.87
CA ALA A 45 -14.48 19.12 -6.10
C ALA A 45 -15.52 18.92 -5.00
N SER A 46 -15.13 19.14 -3.75
CA SER A 46 -16.01 19.04 -2.59
C SER A 46 -15.49 19.87 -1.40
N GLU A 47 -16.35 20.13 -0.42
CA GLU A 47 -15.92 20.75 0.85
C GLU A 47 -14.93 19.85 1.61
N GLY A 48 -15.05 18.53 1.47
CA GLY A 48 -14.09 17.57 2.02
C GLY A 48 -12.71 17.69 1.40
N ASP A 49 -12.62 17.80 0.07
CA ASP A 49 -11.36 18.03 -0.65
C ASP A 49 -10.72 19.36 -0.29
N PHE A 50 -11.52 20.43 -0.26
CA PHE A 50 -11.04 21.74 0.15
C PHE A 50 -10.41 21.70 1.56
N ASN A 51 -11.13 21.12 2.52
CA ASN A 51 -10.65 21.00 3.89
C ASN A 51 -9.44 20.08 4.01
N ALA A 52 -9.38 18.99 3.25
CA ALA A 52 -8.23 18.09 3.25
C ALA A 52 -6.96 18.76 2.72
N ILE A 53 -7.04 19.42 1.56
CA ILE A 53 -5.90 20.15 1.00
C ILE A 53 -5.45 21.24 1.96
N LYS A 54 -6.38 21.95 2.59
CA LYS A 54 -6.07 22.98 3.57
C LYS A 54 -5.40 22.41 4.82
N GLU A 55 -5.87 21.28 5.33
CA GLU A 55 -5.25 20.65 6.49
C GLU A 55 -3.83 20.14 6.16
N ILE A 56 -3.66 19.48 5.02
CA ILE A 56 -2.36 18.97 4.55
C ILE A 56 -1.36 20.12 4.32
N SER A 57 -1.78 21.20 3.67
CA SER A 57 -0.94 22.37 3.41
C SER A 57 -0.46 23.05 4.70
N ASN A 58 -1.26 22.98 5.77
CA ASN A 58 -0.91 23.56 7.06
C ASN A 58 -0.21 22.56 8.01
N ALA A 59 0.03 21.31 7.58
CA ALA A 59 0.61 20.26 8.43
C ALA A 59 2.14 20.38 8.59
N GLY A 60 2.79 21.31 7.88
CA GLY A 60 4.23 21.54 7.96
C GLY A 60 5.06 20.40 7.34
N LEU A 61 4.52 19.77 6.28
CA LEU A 61 5.23 18.78 5.47
C LEU A 61 6.40 19.43 4.71
N LYS A 62 7.37 18.62 4.29
CA LYS A 62 8.49 19.05 3.47
C LYS A 62 8.16 19.06 1.98
N ALA A 63 7.30 18.14 1.55
CA ALA A 63 6.82 18.07 0.17
C ALA A 63 5.99 19.32 -0.18
N GLU A 64 6.08 19.75 -1.44
CA GLU A 64 5.20 20.77 -2.02
C GLU A 64 3.77 20.22 -2.09
N ILE A 65 2.79 20.99 -1.61
CA ILE A 65 1.38 20.57 -1.63
C ILE A 65 0.67 21.18 -2.84
N CYS A 66 0.28 20.30 -3.77
CA CYS A 66 -0.33 20.64 -5.04
C CYS A 66 -1.84 20.36 -5.03
N SER A 67 -2.64 21.24 -5.64
CA SER A 67 -4.04 20.96 -5.98
C SER A 67 -4.19 20.80 -7.50
N PHE A 68 -4.96 19.81 -7.93
CA PHE A 68 -5.45 19.77 -9.31
C PHE A 68 -6.44 20.92 -9.56
N ALA A 69 -6.44 21.45 -10.78
CA ALA A 69 -7.47 22.36 -11.24
C ALA A 69 -7.76 22.24 -12.74
N ARG A 70 -9.00 22.52 -13.12
CA ARG A 70 -9.30 22.86 -14.51
C ARG A 70 -8.79 24.27 -14.80
N ILE A 71 -8.62 24.62 -16.08
CA ILE A 71 -8.29 25.98 -16.53
C ILE A 71 -9.46 26.98 -16.34
N LYS A 72 -9.86 27.21 -15.08
CA LYS A 72 -10.96 28.08 -14.65
C LYS A 72 -10.57 28.84 -13.38
N LYS A 73 -10.90 30.13 -13.32
CA LYS A 73 -10.58 31.01 -12.17
C LYS A 73 -11.10 30.47 -10.84
N VAL A 74 -12.34 29.95 -10.81
CA VAL A 74 -12.93 29.40 -9.57
C VAL A 74 -12.19 28.17 -9.03
N ASP A 75 -11.58 27.36 -9.90
CA ASP A 75 -10.77 26.22 -9.48
C ASP A 75 -9.45 26.71 -8.87
N ILE A 76 -8.82 27.72 -9.50
CA ILE A 76 -7.59 28.38 -9.05
C ILE A 76 -7.81 29.09 -7.71
N ASP A 77 -8.93 29.81 -7.57
CA ASP A 77 -9.30 30.50 -6.34
C ASP A 77 -9.42 29.50 -5.18
N ALA A 78 -10.09 28.36 -5.40
CA ALA A 78 -10.23 27.32 -4.40
C ALA A 78 -8.89 26.70 -3.98
N ALA A 79 -7.98 26.45 -4.94
CA ALA A 79 -6.65 25.93 -4.64
C ALA A 79 -5.84 26.90 -3.77
N ALA A 80 -5.82 28.20 -4.14
CA ALA A 80 -5.13 29.23 -3.38
C ALA A 80 -5.76 29.46 -1.99
N ASP A 81 -7.09 29.46 -1.88
CA ASP A 81 -7.81 29.64 -0.61
C ASP A 81 -7.67 28.42 0.34
N ALA A 82 -7.31 27.25 -0.23
CA ALA A 82 -6.90 26.06 0.49
C ALA A 82 -5.41 26.07 0.89
N ASN A 83 -4.68 27.17 0.64
CA ASN A 83 -3.25 27.32 0.93
C ASN A 83 -2.34 26.31 0.20
N ALA A 84 -2.74 25.79 -0.97
CA ALA A 84 -1.84 24.97 -1.77
C ALA A 84 -0.61 25.78 -2.19
N ASP A 85 0.57 25.14 -2.21
CA ASP A 85 1.81 25.76 -2.69
C ASP A 85 1.79 25.90 -4.22
N SER A 86 1.20 24.91 -4.88
CA SER A 86 1.17 24.80 -6.33
C SER A 86 -0.15 24.29 -6.88
N ILE A 87 -0.31 24.43 -8.20
CA ILE A 87 -1.45 23.95 -8.95
C ILE A 87 -0.98 23.15 -10.15
N PHE A 88 -1.56 21.96 -10.33
CA PHE A 88 -1.45 21.20 -11.56
C PHE A 88 -2.73 21.42 -12.37
N MET A 89 -2.61 22.08 -13.52
CA MET A 89 -3.73 22.36 -14.39
C MET A 89 -3.52 21.79 -15.79
N VAL A 90 -4.60 21.30 -16.40
CA VAL A 90 -4.53 20.66 -17.71
C VAL A 90 -5.49 21.28 -18.71
N ALA A 91 -5.04 21.36 -19.96
CA ALA A 91 -5.88 21.68 -21.11
C ALA A 91 -6.07 20.43 -22.01
N PRO A 92 -7.28 20.20 -22.55
CA PRO A 92 -7.52 19.13 -23.51
C PRO A 92 -6.65 19.36 -24.75
N SER A 93 -5.83 18.36 -25.10
CA SER A 93 -4.81 18.56 -26.12
C SER A 93 -5.00 17.75 -27.40
N SER A 94 -5.72 16.62 -27.34
CA SER A 94 -6.00 15.85 -28.56
C SER A 94 -7.22 16.40 -29.32
N PRO A 95 -7.30 16.19 -30.66
CA PRO A 95 -8.47 16.59 -31.43
C PRO A 95 -9.79 16.03 -30.87
N ILE A 96 -9.76 14.77 -30.39
CA ILE A 96 -10.93 14.14 -29.78
C ILE A 96 -11.30 14.82 -28.46
N HIS A 97 -10.34 15.10 -27.56
CA HIS A 97 -10.62 15.80 -26.31
C HIS A 97 -11.11 17.23 -26.53
N ILE A 98 -10.49 17.99 -27.42
CA ILE A 98 -10.91 19.37 -27.74
C ILE A 98 -12.35 19.35 -28.28
N SER A 99 -12.63 18.52 -29.28
CA SER A 99 -13.97 18.46 -29.89
C SER A 99 -15.06 18.00 -28.92
N THR A 100 -14.76 17.08 -28.00
CA THR A 100 -15.71 16.54 -27.04
C THR A 100 -15.91 17.44 -25.82
N LYS A 101 -14.82 17.95 -25.22
CA LYS A 101 -14.90 18.76 -23.99
C LYS A 101 -15.23 20.21 -24.28
N PHE A 102 -14.71 20.76 -25.39
CA PHE A 102 -14.87 22.15 -25.82
C PHE A 102 -15.45 22.23 -27.23
N PRO A 103 -16.73 21.81 -27.41
CA PRO A 103 -17.36 21.79 -28.72
C PRO A 103 -17.35 23.19 -29.36
N GLY A 104 -16.83 23.27 -30.59
CA GLY A 104 -16.73 24.51 -31.36
C GLY A 104 -15.51 25.39 -31.08
N LYS A 105 -14.58 24.96 -30.20
CA LYS A 105 -13.31 25.66 -29.97
C LYS A 105 -12.20 25.14 -30.88
N SER A 106 -11.34 26.05 -31.31
CA SER A 106 -10.10 25.78 -32.03
C SER A 106 -8.93 25.55 -31.07
N GLU A 107 -7.80 25.05 -31.60
CA GLU A 107 -6.53 24.98 -30.86
C GLU A 107 -6.09 26.34 -30.30
N ASP A 108 -6.28 27.42 -31.06
CA ASP A 108 -5.90 28.77 -30.63
C ASP A 108 -6.80 29.29 -29.50
N ASP A 109 -8.10 28.91 -29.50
CA ASP A 109 -9.00 29.22 -28.39
C ASP A 109 -8.56 28.50 -27.10
N VAL A 110 -8.08 27.25 -27.21
CA VAL A 110 -7.56 26.49 -26.07
C VAL A 110 -6.29 27.13 -25.52
N ILE A 111 -5.38 27.56 -26.41
CA ILE A 111 -4.16 28.27 -26.02
C ILE A 111 -4.50 29.57 -25.29
N ALA A 112 -5.43 30.38 -25.81
CA ALA A 112 -5.82 31.64 -25.18
C ALA A 112 -6.41 31.42 -23.77
N MET A 113 -7.21 30.38 -23.59
CA MET A 113 -7.74 30.01 -22.27
C MET A 113 -6.65 29.52 -21.31
N ALA A 114 -5.67 28.77 -21.82
CA ALA A 114 -4.55 28.29 -21.02
C ALA A 114 -3.70 29.47 -20.51
N VAL A 115 -3.38 30.42 -21.39
CA VAL A 115 -2.64 31.65 -21.02
C VAL A 115 -3.37 32.42 -19.92
N GLU A 116 -4.67 32.71 -20.08
CA GLU A 116 -5.44 33.44 -19.07
C GLU A 116 -5.45 32.70 -17.71
N ALA A 117 -5.56 31.37 -17.73
CA ALA A 117 -5.56 30.57 -16.51
C ALA A 117 -4.20 30.53 -15.80
N VAL A 118 -3.11 30.39 -16.57
CA VAL A 118 -1.73 30.41 -16.04
C VAL A 118 -1.42 31.76 -15.42
N GLU A 119 -1.65 32.87 -16.16
CA GLU A 119 -1.42 34.23 -15.66
C GLU A 119 -2.18 34.47 -14.35
N TYR A 120 -3.45 34.08 -14.30
CA TYR A 120 -4.27 34.24 -13.10
C TYR A 120 -3.78 33.39 -11.91
N ALA A 121 -3.31 32.17 -12.15
CA ALA A 121 -2.74 31.33 -11.10
C ALA A 121 -1.44 31.94 -10.54
N LYS A 122 -0.60 32.54 -11.39
CA LYS A 122 0.59 33.29 -10.94
C LYS A 122 0.20 34.54 -10.15
N GLU A 123 -0.83 35.28 -10.56
CA GLU A 123 -1.36 36.42 -9.79
C GLU A 123 -1.86 36.01 -8.40
N ARG A 124 -2.42 34.82 -8.28
CA ARG A 124 -2.85 34.21 -7.00
C ARG A 124 -1.70 33.68 -6.15
N GLY A 125 -0.45 33.77 -6.62
CA GLY A 125 0.76 33.42 -5.88
C GLY A 125 1.14 31.94 -5.92
N LEU A 126 0.56 31.16 -6.83
CA LEU A 126 0.82 29.73 -6.94
C LEU A 126 2.03 29.43 -7.84
N ILE A 127 2.71 28.33 -7.53
CA ILE A 127 3.58 27.64 -8.51
C ILE A 127 2.66 26.93 -9.51
N VAL A 128 2.93 27.06 -10.80
CA VAL A 128 2.05 26.55 -11.87
C VAL A 128 2.74 25.45 -12.63
N GLU A 129 2.16 24.27 -12.58
CA GLU A 129 2.45 23.17 -13.46
C GLU A 129 1.33 23.03 -14.50
N PHE A 130 1.70 23.14 -15.77
CA PHE A 130 0.74 23.14 -16.87
C PHE A 130 0.88 21.89 -17.74
N GLY A 131 -0.20 21.12 -17.86
CA GLY A 131 -0.22 19.86 -18.58
C GLY A 131 -1.07 19.83 -19.84
N GLY A 132 -0.62 19.06 -20.82
CA GLY A 132 -1.43 18.67 -21.96
C GLY A 132 -2.18 17.37 -21.67
N GLU A 133 -3.49 17.45 -21.43
CA GLU A 133 -4.33 16.26 -21.25
C GLU A 133 -4.48 15.52 -22.59
N ASP A 134 -4.29 14.20 -22.57
CA ASP A 134 -4.33 13.33 -23.75
C ASP A 134 -3.33 13.72 -24.83
N ALA A 135 -2.18 14.27 -24.40
CA ALA A 135 -1.10 14.69 -25.28
C ALA A 135 -0.53 13.53 -26.11
N SER A 136 -0.61 12.29 -25.62
CA SER A 136 -0.16 11.09 -26.36
C SER A 136 -0.91 10.83 -27.67
N ARG A 137 -2.09 11.45 -27.85
CA ARG A 137 -2.88 11.41 -29.10
C ARG A 137 -2.99 12.76 -29.81
N ALA A 138 -2.27 13.77 -29.34
CA ALA A 138 -2.24 15.09 -29.93
C ALA A 138 -1.15 15.20 -31.01
N ASP A 139 -1.26 16.22 -31.87
CA ASP A 139 -0.14 16.64 -32.72
C ASP A 139 0.96 17.27 -31.84
N LEU A 140 2.20 16.80 -31.99
CA LEU A 140 3.31 17.29 -31.16
C LEU A 140 3.62 18.76 -31.45
N GLY A 141 3.38 19.24 -32.67
CA GLY A 141 3.51 20.66 -33.01
C GLY A 141 2.51 21.52 -32.24
N PHE A 142 1.27 21.07 -32.10
CA PHE A 142 0.29 21.74 -31.24
C PHE A 142 0.72 21.72 -29.76
N ILE A 143 1.17 20.58 -29.23
CA ILE A 143 1.69 20.51 -27.84
C ILE A 143 2.78 21.54 -27.58
N LYS A 144 3.74 21.68 -28.51
CA LYS A 144 4.80 22.68 -28.40
C LYS A 144 4.28 24.11 -28.39
N ARG A 145 3.32 24.44 -29.28
CA ARG A 145 2.69 25.79 -29.27
C ARG A 145 1.98 26.06 -27.96
N LEU A 146 1.25 25.06 -27.45
CA LEU A 146 0.52 25.16 -26.18
C LEU A 146 1.48 25.35 -24.99
N PHE A 147 2.55 24.56 -24.92
CA PHE A 147 3.57 24.66 -23.88
C PHE A 147 4.37 25.96 -23.96
N ALA A 148 4.75 26.41 -25.15
CA ALA A 148 5.40 27.70 -25.33
C ALA A 148 4.54 28.85 -24.80
N ALA A 149 3.25 28.86 -25.13
CA ALA A 149 2.34 29.88 -24.63
C ALA A 149 2.16 29.81 -23.10
N ALA A 150 2.12 28.61 -22.51
CA ALA A 150 2.05 28.44 -21.05
C ALA A 150 3.33 28.92 -20.35
N VAL A 151 4.52 28.64 -20.92
CA VAL A 151 5.81 29.13 -20.38
C VAL A 151 5.90 30.65 -20.49
N ASP A 152 5.51 31.23 -21.63
CA ASP A 152 5.48 32.69 -21.82
C ASP A 152 4.52 33.38 -20.83
N ALA A 153 3.42 32.70 -20.47
CA ALA A 153 2.47 33.14 -19.44
C ALA A 153 2.98 32.95 -17.99
N GLY A 154 4.10 32.26 -17.80
CA GLY A 154 4.75 32.09 -16.50
C GLY A 154 4.58 30.72 -15.82
N ALA A 155 4.22 29.67 -16.56
CA ALA A 155 4.24 28.30 -16.03
C ALA A 155 5.66 27.91 -15.58
N ASP A 156 5.78 27.32 -14.39
CA ASP A 156 7.04 26.92 -13.78
C ASP A 156 7.47 25.50 -14.21
N ARG A 157 6.49 24.66 -14.56
CA ARG A 157 6.67 23.27 -14.99
C ARG A 157 5.66 22.88 -16.07
N LEU A 158 6.01 21.91 -16.90
CA LEU A 158 5.14 21.39 -17.97
C LEU A 158 4.91 19.89 -17.81
N THR A 159 3.75 19.37 -18.20
CA THR A 159 3.44 17.94 -18.04
C THR A 159 2.83 17.35 -19.31
N PHE A 160 3.43 16.28 -19.83
CA PHE A 160 2.87 15.51 -20.93
C PHE A 160 2.07 14.33 -20.37
N ALA A 161 0.76 14.28 -20.60
CA ALA A 161 -0.10 13.22 -20.11
C ALA A 161 -0.46 12.18 -21.18
N ASP A 162 -0.14 10.92 -20.90
CA ASP A 162 -0.66 9.75 -21.61
C ASP A 162 -1.95 9.26 -20.95
N THR A 163 -3.00 10.06 -21.10
CA THR A 163 -4.29 9.91 -20.40
C THR A 163 -4.96 8.56 -20.61
N VAL A 164 -4.71 7.89 -21.75
CA VAL A 164 -5.32 6.60 -22.11
C VAL A 164 -4.29 5.47 -22.27
N GLY A 165 -3.07 5.67 -21.79
CA GLY A 165 -2.03 4.63 -21.70
C GLY A 165 -1.56 4.07 -23.05
N VAL A 166 -1.54 4.89 -24.12
CA VAL A 166 -1.24 4.44 -25.49
C VAL A 166 0.21 4.68 -25.93
N LEU A 167 1.05 5.32 -25.10
CA LEU A 167 2.45 5.48 -25.43
C LEU A 167 3.18 4.13 -25.48
N THR A 168 4.21 4.08 -26.33
CA THR A 168 5.23 3.02 -26.28
C THR A 168 6.53 3.62 -25.75
N PRO A 169 7.43 2.80 -25.19
CA PRO A 169 8.65 3.30 -24.55
C PRO A 169 9.51 4.16 -25.48
N GLU A 170 9.68 3.74 -26.75
CA GLU A 170 10.49 4.46 -27.74
C GLU A 170 9.89 5.83 -28.09
N LYS A 171 8.56 5.91 -28.15
CA LYS A 171 7.85 7.19 -28.37
C LYS A 171 7.97 8.08 -27.15
N SER A 172 7.83 7.52 -25.95
CA SER A 172 7.99 8.27 -24.70
C SER A 172 9.37 8.93 -24.62
N GLU A 173 10.45 8.17 -24.88
CA GLU A 173 11.82 8.70 -24.88
C GLU A 173 12.03 9.75 -25.99
N ALA A 174 11.53 9.50 -27.21
CA ALA A 174 11.68 10.43 -28.32
C ALA A 174 10.96 11.77 -28.09
N ILE A 175 9.70 11.72 -27.63
CA ILE A 175 8.90 12.90 -27.33
C ILE A 175 9.54 13.70 -26.19
N MET A 176 9.95 13.04 -25.10
CA MET A 176 10.59 13.74 -24.00
C MET A 176 11.91 14.38 -24.40
N LYS A 177 12.72 13.71 -25.22
CA LYS A 177 13.96 14.28 -25.73
C LYS A 177 13.73 15.53 -26.56
N GLU A 178 12.70 15.51 -27.40
CA GLU A 178 12.33 16.66 -28.22
C GLU A 178 11.85 17.83 -27.33
N LEU A 179 10.88 17.59 -26.46
CA LEU A 179 10.32 18.62 -25.57
C LEU A 179 11.36 19.19 -24.60
N CYS A 180 12.17 18.34 -23.95
CA CYS A 180 13.19 18.78 -23.00
C CYS A 180 14.37 19.49 -23.67
N SER A 181 14.50 19.43 -25.01
CA SER A 181 15.48 20.21 -25.75
C SER A 181 14.96 21.58 -26.18
N GLU A 182 13.64 21.78 -26.14
CA GLU A 182 12.96 22.98 -26.59
C GLU A 182 12.63 23.93 -25.44
N PHE A 183 12.34 23.38 -24.26
CA PHE A 183 11.97 24.16 -23.08
C PHE A 183 12.99 24.02 -21.96
N ASP A 184 13.33 25.15 -21.32
CA ASP A 184 14.26 25.21 -20.19
C ASP A 184 13.58 24.88 -18.84
N VAL A 185 12.25 24.94 -18.78
CA VAL A 185 11.48 24.55 -17.57
C VAL A 185 11.44 23.03 -17.42
N PRO A 186 11.34 22.50 -16.18
CA PRO A 186 11.16 21.06 -15.96
C PRO A 186 9.94 20.53 -16.70
N ILE A 187 10.12 19.39 -17.39
CA ILE A 187 9.04 18.65 -18.04
C ILE A 187 8.81 17.35 -17.28
N ALA A 188 7.55 17.12 -16.93
CA ALA A 188 7.03 15.93 -16.28
C ALA A 188 6.34 14.99 -17.29
N ILE A 189 6.28 13.72 -16.92
CA ILE A 189 5.48 12.70 -17.59
C ILE A 189 4.40 12.18 -16.64
N HIS A 190 3.19 11.98 -17.16
CA HIS A 190 2.10 11.31 -16.45
C HIS A 190 1.54 10.19 -17.32
N CYS A 191 1.65 8.93 -16.88
CA CYS A 191 1.26 7.77 -17.67
C CYS A 191 0.19 6.91 -16.98
N HIS A 192 -0.89 6.61 -17.70
CA HIS A 192 -1.86 5.58 -17.33
C HIS A 192 -1.48 4.20 -17.86
N ASP A 193 -2.05 3.16 -17.22
CA ASP A 193 -1.60 1.76 -17.40
C ASP A 193 -2.55 0.88 -18.22
N ASP A 194 -3.38 1.46 -19.10
CA ASP A 194 -4.38 0.73 -19.89
C ASP A 194 -3.82 -0.48 -20.68
N PHE A 195 -2.53 -0.42 -21.07
CA PHE A 195 -1.82 -1.50 -21.76
C PHE A 195 -0.69 -2.14 -20.94
N GLY A 196 -0.59 -1.84 -19.64
CA GLY A 196 0.50 -2.33 -18.77
C GLY A 196 1.87 -1.71 -19.07
N LEU A 197 1.89 -0.51 -19.66
CA LEU A 197 3.10 0.18 -20.10
C LEU A 197 3.44 1.44 -19.30
N ALA A 198 2.64 1.83 -18.30
CA ALA A 198 2.83 3.09 -17.58
C ALA A 198 4.22 3.20 -16.95
N ASN A 199 4.66 2.14 -16.26
CA ASN A 199 5.94 2.12 -15.56
C ASN A 199 7.11 2.27 -16.53
N ILE A 200 7.11 1.49 -17.62
CA ILE A 200 8.21 1.51 -18.59
C ILE A 200 8.21 2.79 -19.43
N ASN A 201 7.05 3.33 -19.77
CA ASN A 201 6.92 4.62 -20.46
C ASN A 201 7.45 5.75 -19.59
N THR A 202 7.16 5.72 -18.28
CA THR A 202 7.69 6.69 -17.30
C THR A 202 9.22 6.62 -17.23
N VAL A 203 9.79 5.42 -17.13
CA VAL A 203 11.25 5.22 -17.13
C VAL A 203 11.90 5.75 -18.41
N TYR A 204 11.30 5.48 -19.57
CA TYR A 204 11.82 5.96 -20.86
C TYR A 204 11.66 7.47 -21.04
N ALA A 205 10.61 8.08 -20.48
CA ALA A 205 10.46 9.52 -20.44
C ALA A 205 11.58 10.17 -19.62
N VAL A 206 11.90 9.63 -18.45
CA VAL A 206 13.03 10.10 -17.62
C VAL A 206 14.36 9.94 -18.37
N LYS A 207 14.59 8.80 -19.06
CA LYS A 207 15.76 8.65 -19.96
C LYS A 207 15.79 9.70 -21.07
N GLY A 208 14.62 10.07 -21.60
CA GLY A 208 14.46 11.11 -22.61
C GLY A 208 14.76 12.51 -22.11
N GLY A 209 14.86 12.72 -20.79
CA GLY A 209 15.23 14.00 -20.19
C GLY A 209 14.20 14.58 -19.22
N ALA A 210 13.03 13.94 -19.08
CA ALA A 210 12.01 14.38 -18.14
C ALA A 210 12.62 14.53 -16.74
N LYS A 211 12.32 15.66 -16.09
CA LYS A 211 12.86 16.02 -14.77
C LYS A 211 11.92 15.67 -13.64
N GLU A 212 10.71 15.28 -13.98
CA GLU A 212 9.65 14.89 -13.07
C GLU A 212 8.82 13.75 -13.64
N PHE A 213 8.21 12.94 -12.77
CA PHE A 213 7.17 12.01 -13.18
C PHE A 213 6.07 11.95 -12.13
N HIS A 214 4.85 11.69 -12.59
CA HIS A 214 3.69 11.50 -11.74
C HIS A 214 3.48 10.01 -11.54
N ALA A 215 3.24 9.62 -10.30
CA ALA A 215 2.95 8.24 -9.97
C ALA A 215 1.95 8.15 -8.81
N THR A 216 1.44 6.96 -8.57
CA THR A 216 0.63 6.68 -7.39
C THR A 216 1.21 5.48 -6.65
N VAL A 217 1.08 5.48 -5.32
CA VAL A 217 1.36 4.30 -4.52
C VAL A 217 0.47 3.16 -5.01
N ASN A 218 1.07 1.99 -5.21
CA ASN A 218 0.39 0.77 -5.68
C ASN A 218 -0.17 0.84 -7.12
N GLY A 219 0.06 1.93 -7.86
CA GLY A 219 -0.50 2.12 -9.20
C GLY A 219 -2.00 2.43 -9.20
N LEU A 220 -2.54 2.97 -8.10
CA LEU A 220 -3.94 3.41 -8.05
C LEU A 220 -4.25 4.49 -9.11
N GLY A 221 -5.48 4.52 -9.56
CA GLY A 221 -5.96 5.48 -10.55
C GLY A 221 -7.28 5.08 -11.20
N GLU A 222 -7.70 5.86 -12.19
CA GLU A 222 -8.81 5.46 -13.06
C GLU A 222 -8.48 4.21 -13.88
N ARG A 223 -9.49 3.39 -14.16
CA ARG A 223 -9.41 2.21 -15.06
C ARG A 223 -8.34 1.19 -14.61
N ALA A 224 -7.22 1.11 -15.35
CA ALA A 224 -6.09 0.25 -15.05
C ALA A 224 -5.07 0.90 -14.10
N GLY A 225 -5.25 2.17 -13.77
CA GLY A 225 -4.41 2.91 -12.83
C GLY A 225 -3.36 3.77 -13.51
N ASN A 226 -2.39 4.19 -12.69
CA ASN A 226 -1.26 5.04 -13.06
C ASN A 226 0.05 4.26 -12.95
N ALA A 227 1.16 4.88 -13.38
CA ALA A 227 2.48 4.38 -13.06
C ALA A 227 2.64 4.17 -11.53
N ALA A 228 3.08 2.98 -11.14
CA ALA A 228 3.24 2.61 -9.74
C ALA A 228 4.55 3.18 -9.18
N LEU A 229 4.43 4.05 -8.16
CA LEU A 229 5.54 4.80 -7.58
C LEU A 229 6.66 3.86 -7.14
N GLU A 230 6.33 2.80 -6.39
CA GLU A 230 7.32 1.86 -5.87
C GLU A 230 8.06 1.11 -6.98
N GLU A 231 7.44 0.87 -8.13
CA GLU A 231 8.06 0.15 -9.23
C GLU A 231 8.96 1.06 -10.07
N VAL A 232 8.49 2.27 -10.38
CA VAL A 232 9.25 3.27 -11.14
C VAL A 232 10.49 3.69 -10.37
N VAL A 233 10.35 4.04 -9.09
CA VAL A 233 11.48 4.46 -8.24
C VAL A 233 12.53 3.36 -8.15
N MET A 234 12.12 2.12 -7.85
CA MET A 234 13.07 1.01 -7.74
C MET A 234 13.73 0.69 -9.08
N THR A 235 13.02 0.82 -10.19
CA THR A 235 13.59 0.64 -11.53
C THR A 235 14.63 1.71 -11.84
N LEU A 236 14.29 2.99 -11.65
CA LEU A 236 15.20 4.11 -11.91
C LEU A 236 16.46 4.02 -11.06
N GLU A 237 16.33 3.79 -9.75
CA GLU A 237 17.48 3.79 -8.86
C GLU A 237 18.35 2.54 -8.98
N VAL A 238 17.73 1.34 -9.02
CA VAL A 238 18.49 0.08 -8.98
C VAL A 238 19.00 -0.32 -10.36
N LEU A 239 18.21 -0.11 -11.42
CA LEU A 239 18.56 -0.58 -12.77
C LEU A 239 19.20 0.51 -13.63
N TYR A 240 18.80 1.78 -13.45
CA TYR A 240 19.31 2.89 -14.26
C TYR A 240 20.30 3.79 -13.51
N GLY A 241 20.44 3.64 -12.19
CA GLY A 241 21.32 4.48 -11.37
C GLY A 241 20.89 5.95 -11.32
N ILE A 242 19.59 6.22 -11.54
CA ILE A 242 19.01 7.56 -11.48
C ILE A 242 18.43 7.74 -10.08
N GLU A 243 19.05 8.61 -9.29
CA GLU A 243 18.66 8.85 -7.90
C GLU A 243 17.36 9.66 -7.79
N THR A 244 16.52 9.31 -6.82
CA THR A 244 15.38 10.11 -6.38
C THR A 244 15.53 10.45 -4.89
N ASN A 245 14.66 11.32 -4.36
CA ASN A 245 14.64 11.64 -2.93
C ASN A 245 13.94 10.58 -2.07
N ILE A 246 13.50 9.47 -2.68
CA ILE A 246 12.67 8.47 -2.01
C ILE A 246 13.48 7.66 -1.01
N ASN A 247 13.03 7.70 0.24
CA ASN A 247 13.48 6.79 1.28
C ASN A 247 12.86 5.40 1.08
N LYS A 248 13.58 4.56 0.33
CA LYS A 248 13.17 3.19 -0.01
C LYS A 248 12.68 2.37 1.20
N GLN A 249 13.23 2.58 2.40
CA GLN A 249 12.80 1.85 3.61
C GLN A 249 11.34 2.13 4.03
N ASN A 250 10.71 3.17 3.48
CA ASN A 250 9.31 3.49 3.75
C ASN A 250 8.35 2.96 2.67
N ILE A 251 8.85 2.37 1.58
CA ILE A 251 8.04 1.90 0.44
C ILE A 251 6.97 0.89 0.89
N TYR A 252 7.38 -0.22 1.53
CA TYR A 252 6.44 -1.28 1.89
C TYR A 252 5.38 -0.79 2.89
N ASN A 253 5.78 -0.02 3.90
CA ASN A 253 4.85 0.49 4.92
C ASN A 253 3.85 1.49 4.32
N THR A 254 4.29 2.36 3.41
CA THR A 254 3.41 3.31 2.71
C THR A 254 2.42 2.57 1.81
N SER A 255 2.90 1.58 1.05
CA SER A 255 2.06 0.69 0.24
C SER A 255 0.96 0.00 1.07
N LYS A 256 1.32 -0.55 2.24
CA LYS A 256 0.37 -1.22 3.15
C LYS A 256 -0.60 -0.27 3.83
N LEU A 257 -0.17 0.94 4.16
CA LEU A 257 -1.05 1.97 4.68
C LEU A 257 -2.11 2.35 3.64
N VAL A 258 -1.69 2.59 2.40
CA VAL A 258 -2.60 2.91 1.29
C VAL A 258 -3.55 1.74 1.02
N GLU A 259 -3.06 0.50 0.89
CA GLU A 259 -3.92 -0.71 0.74
C GLU A 259 -4.98 -0.80 1.84
N LYS A 260 -4.59 -0.55 3.10
CA LYS A 260 -5.51 -0.61 4.25
C LYS A 260 -6.55 0.50 4.24
N ILE A 261 -6.16 1.73 3.90
CA ILE A 261 -7.05 2.90 3.93
C ILE A 261 -8.01 2.87 2.75
N THR A 262 -7.52 2.55 1.54
CA THR A 262 -8.36 2.53 0.33
C THR A 262 -9.19 1.26 0.22
N GLY A 263 -8.80 0.18 0.90
CA GLY A 263 -9.45 -1.12 0.79
C GLY A 263 -9.16 -1.85 -0.53
N VAL A 264 -8.28 -1.31 -1.38
CA VAL A 264 -7.88 -1.90 -2.65
C VAL A 264 -6.80 -2.94 -2.41
N ALA A 265 -7.17 -4.22 -2.44
CA ALA A 265 -6.26 -5.33 -2.19
C ALA A 265 -5.20 -5.46 -3.27
N LEU A 266 -3.94 -5.68 -2.85
CA LEU A 266 -2.84 -5.90 -3.76
C LEU A 266 -2.77 -7.35 -4.27
N PRO A 267 -2.40 -7.57 -5.54
CA PRO A 267 -1.98 -8.88 -6.01
C PRO A 267 -0.85 -9.43 -5.13
N LEU A 268 -0.92 -10.71 -4.76
CA LEU A 268 0.12 -11.35 -3.95
C LEU A 268 1.50 -11.24 -4.61
N ASN A 269 1.55 -11.24 -5.93
CA ASN A 269 2.76 -11.13 -6.74
C ASN A 269 3.03 -9.72 -7.28
N LYS A 270 2.41 -8.66 -6.72
CA LYS A 270 2.73 -7.28 -7.10
C LYS A 270 4.25 -7.05 -6.95
N PRO A 271 4.94 -6.54 -7.97
CA PRO A 271 6.36 -6.23 -7.86
C PRO A 271 6.66 -5.32 -6.67
N ILE A 272 7.82 -5.53 -6.05
CA ILE A 272 8.32 -4.77 -4.89
C ILE A 272 7.52 -4.99 -3.59
N VAL A 273 6.20 -4.83 -3.60
CA VAL A 273 5.38 -4.73 -2.36
C VAL A 273 4.40 -5.90 -2.15
N GLY A 274 4.20 -6.76 -3.14
CA GLY A 274 3.30 -7.91 -3.03
C GLY A 274 3.79 -8.94 -2.04
N GLU A 275 2.88 -9.66 -1.37
CA GLU A 275 3.23 -10.62 -0.30
C GLU A 275 4.27 -11.69 -0.72
N ASN A 276 4.27 -12.07 -2.00
CA ASN A 276 5.17 -13.07 -2.56
C ASN A 276 6.46 -12.48 -3.16
N ALA A 277 6.63 -11.16 -3.22
CA ALA A 277 7.78 -10.51 -3.87
C ALA A 277 9.15 -10.92 -3.30
N PHE A 278 9.20 -11.33 -2.02
CA PHE A 278 10.41 -11.79 -1.32
C PHE A 278 10.22 -13.15 -0.64
N THR A 279 9.29 -13.96 -1.15
CA THR A 279 8.92 -15.25 -0.56
C THR A 279 9.40 -16.39 -1.42
N HIS A 280 10.07 -17.38 -0.82
CA HIS A 280 10.66 -18.51 -1.55
C HIS A 280 10.21 -19.85 -0.94
N GLU A 281 9.51 -20.67 -1.72
CA GLU A 281 9.03 -22.00 -1.29
C GLU A 281 9.98 -23.14 -1.73
N SER A 282 10.69 -22.98 -2.84
CA SER A 282 11.54 -24.04 -3.42
C SER A 282 12.78 -24.29 -2.56
N GLY A 283 12.94 -25.52 -2.05
CA GLY A 283 14.09 -25.91 -1.23
C GLY A 283 15.46 -25.67 -1.90
N ILE A 284 15.55 -25.69 -3.23
CA ILE A 284 16.79 -25.35 -3.96
C ILE A 284 17.06 -23.84 -3.86
N HIS A 285 16.03 -23.00 -4.09
CA HIS A 285 16.16 -21.54 -3.99
C HIS A 285 16.49 -21.12 -2.56
N THR A 286 15.78 -21.66 -1.56
CA THR A 286 16.05 -21.36 -0.15
C THR A 286 17.48 -21.73 0.24
N SER A 287 18.00 -22.86 -0.23
CA SER A 287 19.37 -23.27 0.07
C SER A 287 20.43 -22.32 -0.50
N ALA A 288 20.18 -21.76 -1.70
CA ALA A 288 21.06 -20.79 -2.32
C ALA A 288 20.98 -19.42 -1.63
N ILE A 289 19.78 -18.96 -1.30
CA ILE A 289 19.55 -17.68 -0.60
C ILE A 289 20.18 -17.67 0.79
N LEU A 290 20.10 -18.79 1.52
CA LEU A 290 20.74 -18.95 2.82
C LEU A 290 22.28 -18.87 2.74
N ARG A 291 22.88 -19.17 1.58
CA ARG A 291 24.32 -19.03 1.35
C ARG A 291 24.69 -17.63 0.83
N ASN A 292 23.91 -17.13 -0.13
CA ASN A 292 24.06 -15.81 -0.72
C ASN A 292 22.68 -15.37 -1.27
N SER A 293 22.05 -14.40 -0.60
CA SER A 293 20.73 -13.90 -0.97
C SER A 293 20.67 -13.32 -2.38
N SER A 294 21.75 -12.68 -2.85
CA SER A 294 21.83 -12.07 -4.18
C SER A 294 21.73 -13.06 -5.34
N ALA A 295 21.80 -14.37 -5.08
CA ALA A 295 21.60 -15.40 -6.10
C ALA A 295 20.16 -15.40 -6.68
N TYR A 296 19.17 -14.98 -5.89
CA TYR A 296 17.76 -14.94 -6.30
C TYR A 296 17.04 -13.65 -5.91
N GLU A 297 17.71 -12.73 -5.21
CA GLU A 297 17.14 -11.47 -4.76
C GLU A 297 17.96 -10.31 -5.33
N PRO A 298 17.57 -9.74 -6.49
CA PRO A 298 18.27 -8.58 -7.06
C PRO A 298 18.13 -7.32 -6.18
N ILE A 299 17.08 -7.29 -5.36
CA ILE A 299 16.84 -6.31 -4.30
C ILE A 299 16.58 -7.07 -3.00
N THR A 300 17.07 -6.57 -1.87
CA THR A 300 16.79 -7.18 -0.57
C THR A 300 15.46 -6.67 -0.01
N PRO A 301 14.72 -7.47 0.77
CA PRO A 301 13.49 -6.99 1.40
C PRO A 301 13.75 -5.79 2.32
N GLU A 302 14.89 -5.75 3.01
CA GLU A 302 15.26 -4.66 3.91
C GLU A 302 15.44 -3.33 3.17
N MET A 303 15.84 -3.36 1.90
CA MET A 303 15.98 -2.17 1.06
C MET A 303 14.67 -1.40 0.94
N VAL A 304 13.54 -2.12 0.88
CA VAL A 304 12.21 -1.55 0.67
C VAL A 304 11.36 -1.50 1.95
N GLY A 305 12.00 -1.67 3.11
CA GLY A 305 11.31 -1.61 4.41
C GLY A 305 10.63 -2.89 4.84
N ARG A 306 10.98 -4.02 4.23
CA ARG A 306 10.36 -5.32 4.47
C ARG A 306 11.33 -6.30 5.13
N LYS A 307 10.78 -7.37 5.70
CA LYS A 307 11.54 -8.53 6.18
C LYS A 307 11.32 -9.73 5.26
N ARG A 308 12.35 -10.55 5.11
CA ARG A 308 12.25 -11.83 4.39
C ARG A 308 11.33 -12.78 5.14
N HIS A 309 10.41 -13.43 4.42
CA HIS A 309 9.57 -14.50 4.97
C HIS A 309 9.85 -15.81 4.23
N LEU A 310 10.16 -16.87 4.99
CA LEU A 310 10.33 -18.22 4.45
C LEU A 310 9.03 -18.98 4.62
N VAL A 311 8.35 -19.26 3.51
CA VAL A 311 7.14 -20.10 3.54
C VAL A 311 7.55 -21.55 3.31
N LEU A 312 7.16 -22.41 4.24
CA LEU A 312 7.32 -23.85 4.11
C LEU A 312 6.07 -24.43 3.46
N GLY A 313 6.23 -25.27 2.45
CA GLY A 313 5.14 -25.94 1.75
C GLY A 313 5.57 -27.30 1.21
N LYS A 314 4.89 -27.81 0.20
CA LYS A 314 5.23 -29.12 -0.41
C LYS A 314 6.64 -29.15 -0.99
N HIS A 315 7.18 -27.99 -1.35
CA HIS A 315 8.53 -27.82 -1.87
C HIS A 315 9.60 -27.56 -0.79
N ALA A 316 9.23 -27.60 0.49
CA ALA A 316 10.16 -27.38 1.60
C ALA A 316 11.34 -28.36 1.56
N GLY A 317 12.55 -27.79 1.66
CA GLY A 317 13.80 -28.52 1.81
C GLY A 317 14.23 -28.58 3.29
N ARG A 318 15.23 -29.40 3.59
CA ARG A 318 15.76 -29.50 4.96
C ARG A 318 16.27 -28.16 5.49
N ALA A 319 17.01 -27.41 4.66
CA ALA A 319 17.58 -26.12 5.04
C ALA A 319 16.51 -25.06 5.37
N SER A 320 15.36 -25.08 4.68
CA SER A 320 14.27 -24.14 4.95
C SER A 320 13.60 -24.45 6.28
N VAL A 321 13.38 -25.73 6.60
CA VAL A 321 12.83 -26.15 7.90
C VAL A 321 13.82 -25.83 9.03
N GLU A 322 15.11 -26.07 8.85
CA GLU A 322 16.14 -25.72 9.84
C GLU A 322 16.21 -24.21 10.12
N ALA A 323 16.05 -23.36 9.10
CA ALA A 323 16.01 -21.91 9.26
C ALA A 323 14.80 -21.46 10.11
N VAL A 324 13.61 -21.97 9.80
CA VAL A 324 12.39 -21.67 10.58
C VAL A 324 12.45 -22.23 12.00
N MET A 325 13.00 -23.44 12.18
CA MET A 325 13.22 -24.01 13.51
C MET A 325 14.18 -23.16 14.34
N LYS A 326 15.24 -22.63 13.73
CA LYS A 326 16.18 -21.72 14.40
C LYS A 326 15.49 -20.44 14.84
N GLU A 327 14.62 -19.87 14.02
CA GLU A 327 13.82 -18.69 14.35
C GLU A 327 12.87 -18.95 15.53
N PHE A 328 12.26 -20.14 15.59
CA PHE A 328 11.43 -20.56 16.72
C PHE A 328 12.23 -21.03 17.96
N GLY A 329 13.56 -21.09 17.87
CA GLY A 329 14.42 -21.54 18.97
C GLY A 329 14.41 -23.06 19.21
N TYR A 330 13.99 -23.85 18.21
CA TYR A 330 13.94 -25.31 18.29
C TYR A 330 15.17 -25.98 17.66
N LYS A 331 15.51 -27.17 18.17
CA LYS A 331 16.50 -28.09 17.58
C LYS A 331 15.86 -29.47 17.43
N ALA A 332 16.18 -30.17 16.34
CA ALA A 332 15.70 -31.53 16.07
C ALA A 332 16.87 -32.46 15.77
N THR A 333 16.70 -33.74 16.11
CA THR A 333 17.54 -34.83 15.60
C THR A 333 17.27 -35.09 14.12
N GLU A 334 18.10 -35.90 13.47
CA GLU A 334 17.88 -36.28 12.06
C GLU A 334 16.54 -36.98 11.83
N GLU A 335 16.13 -37.86 12.73
CA GLU A 335 14.85 -38.58 12.63
C GLU A 335 13.66 -37.63 12.80
N GLN A 336 13.73 -36.73 13.79
CA GLN A 336 12.71 -35.71 14.00
C GLN A 336 12.60 -34.77 12.79
N MET A 337 13.73 -34.36 12.22
CA MET A 337 13.76 -33.51 11.02
C MET A 337 13.10 -34.19 9.82
N LYS A 338 13.37 -35.49 9.61
CA LYS A 338 12.70 -36.28 8.55
C LYS A 338 11.19 -36.33 8.75
N GLU A 339 10.73 -36.55 9.97
CA GLU A 339 9.30 -36.60 10.29
C GLU A 339 8.61 -35.21 10.14
N ILE A 340 9.26 -34.14 10.59
CA ILE A 340 8.76 -32.76 10.40
C ILE A 340 8.60 -32.45 8.91
N LEU A 341 9.64 -32.73 8.11
CA LEU A 341 9.60 -32.54 6.65
C LEU A 341 8.47 -33.33 5.99
N LYS A 342 8.30 -34.59 6.40
CA LYS A 342 7.23 -35.45 5.88
C LYS A 342 5.86 -34.84 6.16
N ARG A 343 5.57 -34.45 7.41
CA ARG A 343 4.27 -33.87 7.77
C ARG A 343 3.97 -32.56 7.07
N ILE A 344 4.98 -31.71 6.86
CA ILE A 344 4.84 -30.46 6.09
C ILE A 344 4.45 -30.77 4.64
N LYS A 345 5.13 -31.75 4.02
CA LYS A 345 4.83 -32.18 2.63
C LYS A 345 3.46 -32.82 2.51
N ASP A 346 3.11 -33.73 3.41
CA ASP A 346 1.81 -34.41 3.42
C ASP A 346 0.64 -33.42 3.55
N MET A 347 0.85 -32.29 4.23
CA MET A 347 -0.14 -31.22 4.35
C MET A 347 -0.25 -30.39 3.07
N GLY A 348 0.89 -30.05 2.45
CA GLY A 348 0.94 -29.38 1.15
C GLY A 348 0.33 -30.23 0.03
N ASP A 349 0.53 -31.55 0.05
CA ASP A 349 -0.04 -32.50 -0.92
C ASP A 349 -1.58 -32.58 -0.84
N LYS A 350 -2.16 -32.21 0.31
CA LYS A 350 -3.62 -32.07 0.48
C LYS A 350 -4.16 -30.74 -0.04
N GLY A 351 -3.35 -29.95 -0.75
CA GLY A 351 -3.73 -28.64 -1.30
C GLY A 351 -3.90 -27.55 -0.24
N LYS A 352 -3.43 -27.77 1.00
CA LYS A 352 -3.52 -26.78 2.07
C LYS A 352 -2.30 -25.88 2.06
N ARG A 353 -2.52 -24.57 2.17
CA ARG A 353 -1.45 -23.61 2.50
C ARG A 353 -0.93 -23.95 3.89
N VAL A 354 0.36 -24.24 3.98
CA VAL A 354 1.03 -24.51 5.24
C VAL A 354 1.39 -23.15 5.87
N THR A 355 0.75 -22.82 6.98
CA THR A 355 1.01 -21.57 7.72
C THR A 355 2.13 -21.75 8.73
N ASP A 356 2.72 -20.64 9.21
CA ASP A 356 3.73 -20.68 10.28
C ASP A 356 3.20 -21.37 11.55
N ALA A 357 1.90 -21.23 11.83
CA ALA A 357 1.25 -21.90 12.95
C ALA A 357 1.18 -23.42 12.72
N ASP A 358 0.89 -23.88 11.51
CA ASP A 358 0.87 -25.31 11.18
C ASP A 358 2.29 -25.90 11.25
N VAL A 359 3.29 -25.19 10.73
CA VAL A 359 4.71 -25.57 10.83
C VAL A 359 5.12 -25.72 12.29
N ARG A 360 4.82 -24.70 13.11
CA ARG A 360 5.13 -24.73 14.55
C ARG A 360 4.46 -25.90 15.24
N THR A 361 3.19 -26.14 14.97
CA THR A 361 2.42 -27.26 15.53
C THR A 361 3.06 -28.60 15.16
N ILE A 362 3.47 -28.77 13.91
CA ILE A 362 4.18 -29.98 13.45
C ILE A 362 5.50 -30.15 14.21
N ILE A 363 6.32 -29.08 14.29
CA ILE A 363 7.60 -29.10 15.00
C ILE A 363 7.38 -29.50 16.46
N GLU A 364 6.48 -28.83 17.17
CA GLU A 364 6.20 -29.06 18.59
C GLU A 364 5.67 -30.47 18.85
N THR A 365 4.82 -30.98 17.95
CA THR A 365 4.29 -32.35 18.04
C THR A 365 5.40 -33.39 17.88
N VAL A 366 6.29 -33.22 16.90
CA VAL A 366 7.38 -34.17 16.64
C VAL A 366 8.46 -34.10 17.72
N LEU A 367 8.74 -32.90 18.23
CA LEU A 367 9.65 -32.68 19.34
C LEU A 367 9.06 -33.07 20.71
N GLN A 368 7.77 -33.43 20.76
CA GLN A 368 7.03 -33.71 21.99
C GLN A 368 7.18 -32.60 23.03
N VAL A 369 7.15 -31.34 22.58
CA VAL A 369 7.25 -30.19 23.48
C VAL A 369 5.98 -30.15 24.33
N LYS A 370 6.08 -30.60 25.58
CA LYS A 370 5.03 -30.39 26.57
C LYS A 370 5.08 -28.93 27.01
N ARG A 371 4.16 -28.11 26.50
CA ARG A 371 3.88 -26.81 27.11
C ARG A 371 2.91 -27.02 28.27
N GLU A 372 3.31 -26.58 29.45
CA GLU A 372 2.34 -26.31 30.50
C GLU A 372 1.50 -25.12 30.03
N LYS A 373 0.19 -25.34 29.87
CA LYS A 373 -0.75 -24.24 29.61
C LYS A 373 -0.80 -23.37 30.85
N ARG A 374 -0.16 -22.20 30.77
CA ARG A 374 -0.12 -21.20 31.85
C ARG A 374 -1.43 -20.48 31.98
N VAL A 375 -2.12 -20.24 30.87
CA VAL A 375 -3.43 -19.60 30.79
C VAL A 375 -4.44 -20.63 30.32
N VAL A 376 -5.41 -20.96 31.18
CA VAL A 376 -6.48 -21.91 30.90
C VAL A 376 -7.81 -21.22 31.09
N LEU A 377 -8.72 -21.35 30.12
CA LEU A 377 -10.11 -20.93 30.26
C LEU A 377 -10.87 -21.97 31.07
N GLU A 378 -11.45 -21.53 32.19
CA GLU A 378 -12.32 -22.37 33.01
C GLU A 378 -13.79 -22.07 32.73
N ASP A 379 -14.15 -20.81 32.49
CA ASP A 379 -15.52 -20.42 32.18
C ASP A 379 -15.59 -19.19 31.26
N LEU A 380 -16.62 -19.12 30.44
CA LEU A 380 -16.93 -18.00 29.54
C LEU A 380 -18.44 -17.84 29.45
N SER A 381 -18.93 -16.65 29.82
CA SER A 381 -20.32 -16.26 29.64
C SER A 381 -20.40 -14.99 28.81
N ILE A 382 -21.27 -14.98 27.80
CA ILE A 382 -21.44 -13.85 26.89
C ILE A 382 -22.92 -13.56 26.72
N VAL A 383 -23.27 -12.29 26.77
CA VAL A 383 -24.62 -11.79 26.49
C VAL A 383 -24.51 -10.74 25.38
N SER A 384 -25.27 -10.93 24.30
CA SER A 384 -25.28 -10.02 23.14
C SER A 384 -26.67 -10.01 22.49
N GLY A 385 -27.06 -8.89 21.90
CA GLY A 385 -28.39 -8.67 21.31
C GLY A 385 -28.55 -7.26 20.77
N MET A 386 -29.62 -6.99 19.99
CA MET A 386 -29.77 -5.73 19.24
C MET A 386 -29.75 -4.46 20.10
N ASN A 387 -30.31 -4.50 21.31
CA ASN A 387 -30.47 -3.32 22.18
C ASN A 387 -29.73 -3.47 23.53
N ILE A 388 -28.71 -4.33 23.57
CA ILE A 388 -27.89 -4.53 24.75
C ILE A 388 -26.42 -4.37 24.37
N MET A 389 -25.64 -3.78 25.26
CA MET A 389 -24.19 -3.73 25.07
C MET A 389 -23.62 -5.15 25.18
N PRO A 390 -22.96 -5.68 24.15
CA PRO A 390 -22.30 -6.98 24.22
C PRO A 390 -21.36 -7.02 25.41
N THR A 391 -21.54 -8.00 26.28
CA THR A 391 -20.80 -8.14 27.54
C THR A 391 -20.31 -9.57 27.66
N ALA A 392 -19.05 -9.74 28.06
CA ALA A 392 -18.46 -11.04 28.33
C ALA A 392 -17.85 -11.08 29.73
N SER A 393 -17.98 -12.21 30.40
CA SER A 393 -17.31 -12.57 31.65
C SER A 393 -16.46 -13.81 31.42
N VAL A 394 -15.19 -13.75 31.81
CA VAL A 394 -14.22 -14.84 31.68
C VAL A 394 -13.71 -15.26 33.05
N LYS A 395 -13.59 -16.56 33.28
CA LYS A 395 -12.79 -17.13 34.37
C LYS A 395 -11.57 -17.80 33.75
N LEU A 396 -10.40 -17.25 34.03
CA LEU A 396 -9.11 -17.79 33.61
C LEU A 396 -8.34 -18.31 34.82
N LYS A 397 -7.66 -19.44 34.65
CA LYS A 397 -6.62 -19.92 35.54
C LYS A 397 -5.27 -19.58 34.94
N ILE A 398 -4.55 -18.66 35.58
CA ILE A 398 -3.23 -18.17 35.16
C ILE A 398 -2.18 -18.57 36.19
N ASN A 399 -1.23 -19.43 35.80
CA ASN A 399 -0.20 -19.98 36.71
C ASN A 399 -0.79 -20.56 38.01
N GLY A 400 -1.96 -21.19 37.91
CA GLY A 400 -2.68 -21.76 39.05
C GLY A 400 -3.58 -20.79 39.83
N LYS A 401 -3.51 -19.48 39.59
CA LYS A 401 -4.38 -18.47 40.20
C LYS A 401 -5.65 -18.26 39.35
N GLU A 402 -6.81 -18.31 39.99
CA GLU A 402 -8.08 -17.95 39.34
C GLU A 402 -8.24 -16.43 39.24
N ILE A 403 -8.64 -15.96 38.07
CA ILE A 403 -8.93 -14.56 37.76
C ILE A 403 -10.27 -14.51 37.03
N ILE A 404 -11.16 -13.66 37.53
CA ILE A 404 -12.47 -13.43 36.93
C ILE A 404 -12.52 -11.97 36.50
N GLU A 405 -12.82 -11.74 35.22
CA GLU A 405 -12.95 -10.40 34.68
C GLU A 405 -14.13 -10.33 33.71
N ALA A 406 -14.67 -9.11 33.57
CA ALA A 406 -15.71 -8.82 32.61
C ALA A 406 -15.40 -7.53 31.85
N ALA A 407 -15.85 -7.50 30.59
CA ALA A 407 -15.74 -6.34 29.73
C ALA A 407 -16.91 -6.26 28.75
N ILE A 408 -17.09 -5.06 28.20
CA ILE A 408 -18.00 -4.78 27.09
C ILE A 408 -17.21 -4.73 25.78
N GLY A 409 -17.92 -4.81 24.65
CA GLY A 409 -17.33 -4.65 23.33
C GLY A 409 -18.37 -4.29 22.28
N LEU A 410 -17.90 -4.03 21.06
CA LEU A 410 -18.75 -3.75 19.88
C LEU A 410 -19.55 -4.98 19.44
N GLY A 411 -19.07 -6.17 19.78
CA GLY A 411 -19.70 -7.46 19.51
C GLY A 411 -19.28 -8.51 20.54
N PRO A 412 -19.85 -9.73 20.47
CA PRO A 412 -19.57 -10.78 21.44
C PRO A 412 -18.11 -11.23 21.45
N VAL A 413 -17.47 -11.28 20.27
CA VAL A 413 -16.03 -11.59 20.14
C VAL A 413 -15.19 -10.50 20.79
N ASP A 414 -15.45 -9.24 20.46
CA ASP A 414 -14.71 -8.09 21.00
C ASP A 414 -14.85 -8.00 22.53
N ALA A 415 -16.06 -8.20 23.06
CA ALA A 415 -16.29 -8.23 24.50
C ALA A 415 -15.48 -9.34 25.19
N ALA A 416 -15.45 -10.55 24.62
CA ALA A 416 -14.66 -11.66 25.15
C ALA A 416 -13.16 -11.37 25.12
N ILE A 417 -12.65 -10.84 23.99
CA ILE A 417 -11.25 -10.45 23.85
C ILE A 417 -10.88 -9.36 24.85
N ASN A 418 -11.71 -8.33 25.03
CA ASN A 418 -11.47 -7.27 26.00
C ASN A 418 -11.44 -7.79 27.43
N ALA A 419 -12.32 -8.73 27.79
CA ALA A 419 -12.34 -9.37 29.11
C ALA A 419 -11.05 -10.18 29.35
N ILE A 420 -10.59 -10.94 28.33
CA ILE A 420 -9.32 -11.66 28.39
C ILE A 420 -8.13 -10.69 28.54
N LYS A 421 -8.07 -9.62 27.73
CA LYS A 421 -7.00 -8.60 27.81
C LYS A 421 -6.93 -7.97 29.19
N LYS A 422 -8.09 -7.72 29.81
CA LYS A 422 -8.17 -7.20 31.18
C LYS A 422 -7.66 -8.23 32.20
N ALA A 423 -8.04 -9.50 32.08
CA ALA A 423 -7.59 -10.58 32.95
C ALA A 423 -6.08 -10.84 32.89
N VAL A 424 -5.44 -10.62 31.73
CA VAL A 424 -4.01 -10.85 31.55
C VAL A 424 -3.14 -9.60 31.75
N LYS A 425 -3.74 -8.44 32.05
CA LYS A 425 -3.05 -7.14 32.14
C LYS A 425 -1.88 -7.14 33.14
N GLU A 426 -2.01 -7.88 34.24
CA GLU A 426 -0.94 -8.02 35.25
C GLU A 426 0.25 -8.86 34.76
N PHE A 427 0.10 -9.63 33.68
CA PHE A 427 1.11 -10.56 33.17
C PHE A 427 1.87 -10.02 31.94
N GLY A 428 1.45 -8.88 31.39
CA GLY A 428 2.14 -8.17 30.32
C GLY A 428 1.22 -7.26 29.52
N ASP A 429 1.82 -6.28 28.84
CA ASP A 429 1.11 -5.48 27.83
C ASP A 429 1.06 -6.27 26.52
N ILE A 430 -0.13 -6.79 26.20
CA ILE A 430 -0.36 -7.68 25.06
C ILE A 430 -1.31 -7.00 24.09
N GLU A 431 -0.81 -6.81 22.87
CA GLU A 431 -1.54 -6.16 21.80
C GLU A 431 -1.97 -7.18 20.75
N LEU A 432 -3.22 -7.08 20.30
CA LEU A 432 -3.74 -7.82 19.16
C LEU A 432 -3.39 -7.02 17.89
N VAL A 433 -2.39 -7.49 17.14
CA VAL A 433 -1.87 -6.82 15.94
C VAL A 433 -2.76 -7.11 14.73
N SER A 434 -3.17 -8.36 14.57
CA SER A 434 -4.06 -8.77 13.49
C SER A 434 -5.03 -9.83 13.96
N TYR A 435 -6.22 -9.81 13.38
CA TYR A 435 -7.30 -10.75 13.60
C TYR A 435 -7.92 -11.05 12.23
N ARG A 436 -7.93 -12.32 11.85
CA ARG A 436 -8.51 -12.80 10.59
C ARG A 436 -9.44 -13.97 10.88
N VAL A 437 -10.56 -13.99 10.18
CA VAL A 437 -11.53 -15.08 10.23
C VAL A 437 -11.81 -15.55 8.82
N ASP A 438 -11.70 -16.85 8.62
CA ASP A 438 -12.01 -17.52 7.36
C ASP A 438 -13.00 -18.66 7.61
N ALA A 439 -14.02 -18.80 6.76
CA ALA A 439 -14.87 -19.99 6.77
C ALA A 439 -14.19 -21.11 5.97
N ILE A 440 -13.91 -22.26 6.60
CA ILE A 440 -13.25 -23.39 5.94
C ILE A 440 -14.24 -24.20 5.10
N THR A 441 -15.48 -24.30 5.56
CA THR A 441 -16.57 -25.02 4.87
C THR A 441 -17.76 -24.09 4.66
N GLY A 442 -18.64 -24.45 3.72
CA GLY A 442 -19.93 -23.76 3.55
C GLY A 442 -21.03 -24.39 4.41
N GLY A 443 -22.00 -23.60 4.85
CA GLY A 443 -23.11 -24.06 5.70
C GLY A 443 -23.29 -23.19 6.95
N THR A 444 -24.39 -23.39 7.68
CA THR A 444 -24.64 -22.72 8.98
C THR A 444 -23.83 -23.34 10.12
N ASP A 445 -23.25 -24.51 9.88
CA ASP A 445 -22.32 -25.26 10.71
C ASP A 445 -20.87 -25.17 10.19
N ALA A 446 -20.57 -24.15 9.39
CA ALA A 446 -19.26 -23.93 8.81
C ALA A 446 -18.17 -23.93 9.90
N LEU A 447 -17.10 -24.68 9.66
CA LEU A 447 -15.94 -24.64 10.54
C LEU A 447 -15.21 -23.33 10.29
N VAL A 448 -15.11 -22.50 11.32
CA VAL A 448 -14.51 -21.18 11.27
C VAL A 448 -13.07 -21.26 11.72
N ASP A 449 -12.17 -20.72 10.90
CA ASP A 449 -10.75 -20.58 11.20
C ASP A 449 -10.49 -19.16 11.69
N VAL A 450 -9.95 -19.02 12.89
CA VAL A 450 -9.57 -17.73 13.45
C VAL A 450 -8.07 -17.71 13.64
N ILE A 451 -7.41 -16.72 13.03
CA ILE A 451 -5.97 -16.49 13.13
C ILE A 451 -5.76 -15.15 13.81
N VAL A 452 -4.97 -15.13 14.87
CA VAL A 452 -4.61 -13.92 15.61
C VAL A 452 -3.10 -13.74 15.64
N GLN A 453 -2.64 -12.49 15.55
CA GLN A 453 -1.27 -12.13 15.89
C GLN A 453 -1.24 -11.29 17.14
N LEU A 454 -0.47 -11.76 18.13
CA LEU A 454 -0.28 -11.06 19.39
C LEU A 454 1.15 -10.54 19.51
N ARG A 455 1.30 -9.32 20.03
CA ARG A 455 2.59 -8.67 20.30
C ARG A 455 2.77 -8.42 21.79
N ARG A 456 3.99 -8.68 22.29
CA ARG A 456 4.48 -8.26 23.61
C ARG A 456 5.92 -7.76 23.48
N GLY A 457 6.11 -6.45 23.57
CA GLY A 457 7.39 -5.81 23.22
C GLY A 457 7.77 -6.13 21.77
N ASP A 458 8.98 -6.62 21.53
CA ASP A 458 9.47 -6.96 20.19
C ASP A 458 9.04 -8.35 19.70
N ARG A 459 8.37 -9.15 20.54
CA ARG A 459 7.95 -10.51 20.20
C ARG A 459 6.53 -10.50 19.63
N ILE A 460 6.38 -11.03 18.42
CA ILE A 460 5.08 -11.28 17.77
C ILE A 460 4.89 -12.79 17.62
N VAL A 461 3.70 -13.28 17.96
CA VAL A 461 3.32 -14.68 17.75
C VAL A 461 2.01 -14.75 16.98
N THR A 462 1.91 -15.74 16.10
CA THR A 462 0.67 -16.10 15.42
C THR A 462 0.07 -17.32 16.09
N ALA A 463 -1.21 -17.27 16.39
CA ALA A 463 -1.98 -18.37 16.97
C ALA A 463 -3.29 -18.58 16.23
N ARG A 464 -3.85 -19.78 16.36
CA ARG A 464 -4.99 -20.25 15.58
C ARG A 464 -6.01 -20.96 16.48
N GLY A 465 -7.29 -20.72 16.23
CA GLY A 465 -8.40 -21.46 16.84
C GLY A 465 -9.40 -21.81 15.75
N ALA A 466 -9.92 -23.04 15.76
CA ALA A 466 -10.76 -23.55 14.69
C ALA A 466 -11.97 -24.30 15.26
N ARG A 467 -13.16 -23.69 15.17
CA ARG A 467 -14.43 -24.25 15.67
C ARG A 467 -15.60 -23.78 14.81
N THR A 468 -16.74 -24.44 14.93
CA THR A 468 -18.00 -23.98 14.33
C THR A 468 -18.52 -22.70 15.01
N ASP A 469 -18.26 -22.54 16.31
CA ASP A 469 -18.53 -21.31 17.05
C ASP A 469 -17.37 -20.33 16.89
N ILE A 470 -17.61 -19.25 16.15
CA ILE A 470 -16.64 -18.17 15.89
C ILE A 470 -16.12 -17.53 17.17
N ILE A 471 -16.94 -17.40 18.20
CA ILE A 471 -16.54 -16.77 19.46
C ILE A 471 -15.55 -17.67 20.18
N MET A 472 -15.87 -18.96 20.29
CA MET A 472 -14.96 -19.92 20.91
C MET A 472 -13.67 -20.09 20.10
N ALA A 473 -13.74 -20.13 18.77
CA ALA A 473 -12.55 -20.17 17.91
C ALA A 473 -11.64 -18.95 18.17
N SER A 474 -12.23 -17.77 18.32
CA SER A 474 -11.51 -16.53 18.63
C SER A 474 -10.85 -16.55 20.00
N VAL A 475 -11.59 -16.99 21.02
CA VAL A 475 -11.09 -17.11 22.40
C VAL A 475 -9.96 -18.12 22.47
N GLU A 476 -10.08 -19.28 21.82
CA GLU A 476 -9.01 -20.28 21.78
C GLU A 476 -7.75 -19.78 21.07
N ALA A 477 -7.92 -19.09 19.93
CA ALA A 477 -6.79 -18.48 19.22
C ALA A 477 -6.05 -17.47 20.12
N MET A 478 -6.80 -16.63 20.84
CA MET A 478 -6.23 -15.69 21.82
C MET A 478 -5.47 -16.41 22.94
N LEU A 479 -6.09 -17.41 23.58
CA LEU A 479 -5.49 -18.14 24.69
C LEU A 479 -4.23 -18.89 24.27
N GLU A 480 -4.22 -19.47 23.07
CA GLU A 480 -3.05 -20.13 22.51
C GLU A 480 -1.92 -19.10 22.29
N GLY A 481 -2.23 -17.95 21.70
CA GLY A 481 -1.25 -16.86 21.54
C GLY A 481 -0.72 -16.35 22.88
N LEU A 482 -1.57 -16.24 23.90
CA LEU A 482 -1.16 -15.85 25.25
C LEU A 482 -0.21 -16.88 25.88
N ASN A 483 -0.49 -18.17 25.74
CA ASN A 483 0.39 -19.25 26.20
C ASN A 483 1.73 -19.30 25.45
N MET A 484 1.85 -18.65 24.29
CA MET A 484 3.12 -18.49 23.58
C MET A 484 3.92 -17.24 24.04
N LEU A 485 3.26 -16.25 24.64
CA LEU A 485 3.85 -14.97 25.06
C LEU A 485 4.16 -14.88 26.56
N ILE A 486 3.39 -15.57 27.38
CA ILE A 486 3.50 -15.63 28.85
C ILE A 486 4.19 -16.92 29.23
#